data_AF-A0A2Z6D1U0-F1
#
_entry.id   AF-A0A2Z6D1U0-F1
#
_cell.length_a   1.000
_cell.length_b   1.000
_cell.length_c   1.000
_cell.angle_alpha   90.00
_cell.angle_beta   90.00
_cell.angle_gamma   90.00
#
_symmetry.space_group_name_H-M   'P 1'
#
loop_
_entity.id
_entity.type
_entity.pdbx_description
1 polymer ?
#
loop_
_entity_poly.entity_id
_entity_poly.type
_entity_poly.pdbx_seq_one_letter_code
_entity_poly.pdbx_strand_id
1 'polypeptide(L)'
;MLRRIGINVVEQINHRQELLSLVRLIIGESGRFPLLAQVFISNVDKPLLELLMQYFAAHPELQLPDPEVTARIFLGTLIHFTIVQEMLHCQEILPMERDRLIDNLINLITNNQIPKTEITDQYSGTKQKTPRRKRNSSGKFQPDYGSEPKQLRSIRLTDTAWENLAQLAAKHNLTRSEMIEIITRQGSLEAEGRRQEGINFCIYMVSRN
;
A
#
# COMPACT_ATOMS: atom_id res chain seq x y z
N MET A 1 6.48 -9.10 15.86
CA MET A 1 6.47 -10.52 16.27
C MET A 1 6.55 -11.47 15.08
N LEU A 2 5.67 -11.34 14.09
CA LEU A 2 5.73 -12.06 12.79
C LEU A 2 7.12 -12.14 12.15
N ARG A 3 7.85 -11.00 12.08
CA ARG A 3 9.22 -10.95 11.57
C ARG A 3 10.16 -11.91 12.29
N ARG A 4 10.10 -11.93 13.63
CA ARG A 4 10.91 -12.81 14.46
C ARG A 4 10.56 -14.29 14.22
N ILE A 5 9.28 -14.61 14.04
CA ILE A 5 8.84 -15.95 13.69
C ILE A 5 9.42 -16.35 12.33
N GLY A 6 9.30 -15.49 11.31
CA GLY A 6 9.84 -15.75 9.98
C GLY A 6 11.35 -15.98 9.98
N ILE A 7 12.11 -15.14 10.69
CA ILE A 7 13.56 -15.29 10.83
C ILE A 7 13.90 -16.61 11.52
N ASN A 8 13.26 -16.91 12.66
CA ASN A 8 13.50 -18.13 13.40
C ASN A 8 13.22 -19.38 12.57
N VAL A 9 12.14 -19.40 11.78
CA VAL A 9 11.82 -20.53 10.90
C VAL A 9 12.94 -20.77 9.89
N VAL A 10 13.38 -19.72 9.18
CA VAL A 10 14.45 -19.85 8.17
C VAL A 10 15.79 -20.24 8.83
N GLU A 11 16.15 -19.63 9.96
CA GLU A 11 17.40 -19.93 10.66
C GLU A 11 17.45 -21.37 11.19
N GLN A 12 16.36 -21.86 11.79
CA GLN A 12 16.31 -23.24 12.30
C GLN A 12 16.49 -24.27 11.17
N ILE A 13 15.98 -23.98 9.98
CA ILE A 13 16.15 -24.87 8.82
C ILE A 13 17.57 -24.75 8.25
N ASN A 14 18.07 -23.52 8.06
CA ASN A 14 19.36 -23.28 7.40
C ASN A 14 20.57 -23.68 8.26
N HIS A 15 20.48 -23.64 9.59
CA HIS A 15 21.60 -24.00 10.47
C HIS A 15 21.85 -25.51 10.58
N ARG A 16 21.01 -26.36 9.98
CA ARG A 16 21.11 -27.81 10.07
C ARG A 16 21.22 -28.42 8.67
N GLN A 17 22.45 -28.53 8.16
CA GLN A 17 22.71 -29.16 6.87
C GLN A 17 22.10 -30.56 6.77
N GLU A 18 22.16 -31.33 7.86
CA GLU A 18 21.54 -32.66 7.97
C GLU A 18 20.03 -32.62 7.76
N LEU A 19 19.34 -31.60 8.29
CA LEU A 19 17.91 -31.40 8.10
C LEU A 19 17.60 -31.07 6.64
N LEU A 20 18.37 -30.20 6.00
CA LEU A 20 18.23 -29.90 4.57
C LEU A 20 18.43 -31.14 3.70
N SER A 21 19.45 -31.96 4.00
CA SER A 21 19.70 -33.23 3.31
C SER A 21 18.55 -34.23 3.51
N LEU A 22 18.02 -34.33 4.74
CA LEU A 22 16.87 -35.18 5.04
C LEU A 22 15.63 -34.73 4.27
N VAL A 23 15.31 -33.43 4.28
CA VAL A 23 14.17 -32.87 3.53
C VAL A 23 14.33 -33.13 2.03
N ARG A 24 15.54 -32.95 1.47
CA ARG A 24 15.83 -33.25 0.06
C ARG A 24 15.55 -34.73 -0.26
N LEU A 25 15.99 -35.63 0.60
CA LEU A 25 15.76 -37.06 0.45
C LEU A 25 14.27 -37.37 0.51
N ILE A 26 13.55 -36.85 1.50
CA ILE A 26 12.10 -37.06 1.66
C ILE A 26 11.35 -36.57 0.42
N ILE A 27 11.68 -35.41 -0.12
CA ILE A 27 11.06 -34.88 -1.34
C ILE A 27 11.30 -35.84 -2.51
N GLY A 28 12.56 -36.25 -2.75
CA GLY A 28 12.94 -37.11 -3.87
C GLY A 28 12.38 -38.54 -3.78
N GLU A 29 12.23 -39.05 -2.56
CA GLU A 29 11.79 -40.42 -2.30
C GLU A 29 10.29 -40.53 -2.00
N SER A 30 9.58 -39.41 -1.83
CA SER A 30 8.16 -39.38 -1.43
C SER A 30 7.22 -40.18 -2.34
N GLY A 31 7.51 -40.23 -3.64
CA GLY A 31 6.74 -41.03 -4.60
C GLY A 31 6.92 -42.54 -4.42
N ARG A 32 8.12 -42.97 -4.02
CA ARG A 32 8.46 -44.38 -3.78
C ARG A 32 8.08 -44.82 -2.37
N PHE A 33 8.24 -43.94 -1.39
CA PHE A 33 8.01 -44.19 0.02
C PHE A 33 7.03 -43.15 0.61
N PRO A 34 5.73 -43.23 0.27
CA PRO A 34 4.74 -42.23 0.70
C PRO A 34 4.57 -42.16 2.22
N LEU A 35 4.74 -43.28 2.92
CA LEU A 35 4.66 -43.32 4.39
C LEU A 35 5.77 -42.46 5.04
N LEU A 36 6.98 -42.42 4.46
CA LEU A 36 8.07 -41.58 4.96
C LEU A 36 7.66 -40.10 4.91
N ALA A 37 7.13 -39.66 3.77
CA ALA A 37 6.65 -38.29 3.61
C ALA A 37 5.48 -37.97 4.55
N GLN A 38 4.50 -38.87 4.67
CA GLN A 38 3.35 -38.67 5.57
C GLN A 38 3.77 -38.56 7.04
N VAL A 39 4.70 -39.40 7.49
CA VAL A 39 5.25 -39.33 8.85
C VAL A 39 5.98 -38.01 9.06
N PHE A 40 6.79 -37.57 8.10
CA PHE A 40 7.46 -36.27 8.18
C PHE A 40 6.46 -35.11 8.29
N ILE A 41 5.46 -35.04 7.39
CA ILE A 41 4.42 -34.00 7.43
C ILE A 41 3.67 -34.01 8.76
N SER A 42 3.33 -35.19 9.27
CA SER A 42 2.55 -35.33 10.51
C SER A 42 3.32 -34.88 11.76
N ASN A 43 4.65 -35.01 11.76
CA ASN A 43 5.47 -34.74 12.94
C ASN A 43 6.24 -33.42 12.86
N VAL A 44 6.41 -32.84 11.67
CA VAL A 44 7.22 -31.63 11.45
C VAL A 44 6.35 -30.47 10.98
N ASP A 45 5.74 -30.59 9.80
CA ASP A 45 4.99 -29.48 9.20
C ASP A 45 3.67 -29.22 9.93
N LYS A 46 2.94 -30.28 10.28
CA LYS A 46 1.63 -30.15 10.92
C LYS A 46 1.69 -29.40 12.26
N PRO A 47 2.55 -29.74 13.23
CA PRO A 47 2.62 -29.00 14.50
C PRO A 47 2.99 -27.53 14.31
N LEU A 48 3.91 -27.23 13.39
CA LEU A 48 4.31 -25.86 13.10
C LEU A 48 3.17 -25.05 12.47
N LEU A 49 2.44 -25.67 11.53
CA LEU A 49 1.29 -25.04 10.89
C LEU A 49 0.16 -24.80 11.91
N GLU A 50 -0.14 -25.78 12.77
CA GLU A 50 -1.14 -25.63 13.83
C GLU A 50 -0.78 -24.49 14.80
N LEU A 51 0.49 -24.34 15.15
CA LEU A 51 0.96 -23.23 15.98
C LEU A 51 0.74 -21.86 15.29
N LEU A 52 1.07 -21.76 13.99
CA LEU A 52 0.83 -20.53 13.22
C LEU A 52 -0.66 -20.22 13.08
N MET A 53 -1.49 -21.24 12.85
CA MET A 53 -2.95 -21.11 12.80
C MET A 53 -3.50 -20.57 14.12
N GLN A 54 -3.08 -21.14 15.24
CA GLN A 54 -3.48 -20.68 16.58
C GLN A 54 -3.01 -19.24 16.83
N TYR A 55 -1.77 -18.92 16.45
CA TYR A 55 -1.24 -17.57 16.57
C TYR A 55 -2.09 -16.58 15.75
N PHE A 56 -2.38 -16.85 14.48
CA PHE A 56 -3.20 -15.97 13.65
C PHE A 56 -4.64 -15.84 14.13
N ALA A 57 -5.25 -16.93 14.60
CA ALA A 57 -6.59 -16.90 15.19
C ALA A 57 -6.64 -16.07 16.49
N ALA A 58 -5.56 -16.08 17.28
CA ALA A 58 -5.45 -15.31 18.52
C ALA A 58 -5.16 -13.81 18.31
N HIS A 59 -4.83 -13.37 17.09
CA HIS A 59 -4.46 -11.99 16.78
C HIS A 59 -5.42 -11.38 15.72
N PRO A 60 -6.70 -11.15 16.08
CA PRO A 60 -7.71 -10.63 15.16
C PRO A 60 -7.38 -9.22 14.63
N GLU A 61 -6.52 -8.46 15.32
CA GLU A 61 -6.00 -7.17 14.85
C GLU A 61 -5.23 -7.27 13.53
N LEU A 62 -4.76 -8.47 13.17
CA LEU A 62 -4.12 -8.73 11.88
C LEU A 62 -5.11 -8.71 10.71
N GLN A 63 -6.42 -8.79 10.96
CA GLN A 63 -7.50 -8.74 9.95
C GLN A 63 -7.33 -9.79 8.83
N LEU A 64 -6.88 -10.99 9.22
CA LEU A 64 -6.69 -12.11 8.30
C LEU A 64 -8.05 -12.77 8.01
N PRO A 65 -8.51 -12.81 6.74
CA PRO A 65 -9.82 -13.40 6.40
C PRO A 65 -9.90 -14.89 6.72
N ASP A 66 -8.78 -15.59 6.54
CA ASP A 66 -8.63 -17.02 6.81
C ASP A 66 -7.25 -17.27 7.44
N PRO A 67 -7.19 -17.51 8.76
CA PRO A 67 -5.94 -17.79 9.47
C PRO A 67 -5.21 -19.03 8.95
N GLU A 68 -5.95 -20.04 8.49
CA GLU A 68 -5.37 -21.29 8.02
C GLU A 68 -4.69 -21.13 6.66
N VAL A 69 -5.38 -20.50 5.71
CA VAL A 69 -4.80 -20.17 4.41
C VAL A 69 -3.60 -19.23 4.58
N THR A 70 -3.69 -18.25 5.49
CA THR A 70 -2.58 -17.33 5.76
C THR A 70 -1.38 -18.07 6.36
N ALA A 71 -1.58 -19.01 7.28
CA ALA A 71 -0.51 -19.83 7.85
C ALA A 71 0.22 -20.65 6.79
N ARG A 72 -0.53 -21.26 5.85
CA ARG A 72 0.06 -22.00 4.73
C ARG A 72 0.84 -21.12 3.77
N ILE A 73 0.32 -19.94 3.43
CA ILE A 73 1.03 -18.96 2.57
C ILE A 73 2.32 -18.50 3.25
N PHE A 74 2.24 -18.14 4.53
CA PHE A 74 3.40 -17.67 5.29
C PHE A 74 4.49 -18.75 5.35
N LEU A 75 4.14 -19.93 5.87
CA LEU A 75 5.10 -21.02 6.04
C LEU A 75 5.61 -21.56 4.70
N GLY A 76 4.71 -21.73 3.73
CA GLY A 76 5.04 -22.26 2.41
C GLY A 76 6.01 -21.35 1.64
N THR A 77 5.86 -20.04 1.77
CA THR A 77 6.78 -19.08 1.14
C THR A 77 8.19 -19.20 1.73
N LEU A 78 8.32 -19.33 3.06
CA LEU A 78 9.61 -19.49 3.74
C LEU A 78 10.28 -20.82 3.37
N ILE A 79 9.52 -21.93 3.37
CA ILE A 79 10.03 -23.25 2.99
C ILE A 79 10.47 -23.26 1.52
N HIS A 80 9.64 -22.73 0.61
CA HIS A 80 10.00 -22.63 -0.80
C HIS A 80 11.26 -21.79 -1.01
N PHE A 81 11.39 -20.66 -0.32
CA PHE A 81 12.60 -19.84 -0.36
C PHE A 81 13.84 -20.64 0.05
N THR A 82 13.79 -21.35 1.18
CA THR A 82 14.90 -22.19 1.63
C THR A 82 15.21 -23.33 0.67
N ILE A 83 14.21 -24.01 0.10
CA ILE A 83 14.43 -25.06 -0.89
C ILE A 83 15.19 -24.50 -2.10
N VAL A 84 14.72 -23.39 -2.67
CA VAL A 84 15.30 -22.83 -3.88
C VAL A 84 16.69 -22.24 -3.62
N GLN A 85 16.85 -21.46 -2.55
CA GLN A 85 18.12 -20.79 -2.26
C GLN A 85 19.19 -21.76 -1.73
N GLU A 86 18.85 -22.59 -0.74
CA GLU A 86 19.84 -23.41 -0.03
C GLU A 86 19.98 -24.82 -0.63
N MET A 87 18.87 -25.47 -0.98
CA MET A 87 18.91 -26.88 -1.42
C MET A 87 19.18 -27.02 -2.93
N LEU A 88 18.68 -26.06 -3.72
CA LEU A 88 18.83 -26.03 -5.18
C LEU A 88 19.90 -25.04 -5.66
N HIS A 89 20.62 -24.39 -4.74
CA HIS A 89 21.75 -23.51 -5.04
C HIS A 89 21.41 -22.36 -6.01
N CYS A 90 20.21 -21.80 -5.91
CA CYS A 90 19.74 -20.74 -6.82
C CYS A 90 20.35 -19.35 -6.52
N GLN A 91 21.15 -19.22 -5.46
CA GLN A 91 21.75 -17.94 -5.05
C GLN A 91 22.56 -17.28 -6.17
N GLU A 92 23.22 -18.06 -7.03
CA GLU A 92 24.01 -17.53 -8.15
C GLU A 92 23.17 -17.18 -9.39
N ILE A 93 21.91 -17.62 -9.45
CA ILE A 93 21.03 -17.48 -10.63
C ILE A 93 19.94 -16.44 -10.36
N LEU A 94 19.27 -16.52 -9.21
CA LEU A 94 18.18 -15.64 -8.78
C LEU A 94 18.36 -15.27 -7.29
N PRO A 95 19.37 -14.45 -6.97
CA PRO A 95 19.64 -14.06 -5.58
C PRO A 95 18.46 -13.28 -4.98
N MET A 96 18.13 -13.61 -3.74
CA MET A 96 17.15 -12.87 -2.96
C MET A 96 17.53 -12.88 -1.48
N GLU A 97 17.62 -11.69 -0.91
CA GLU A 97 17.88 -11.51 0.51
C GLU A 97 16.72 -12.03 1.36
N ARG A 98 17.05 -12.87 2.35
CA ARG A 98 16.10 -13.45 3.31
C ARG A 98 15.23 -12.39 3.97
N ASP A 99 15.87 -11.37 4.53
CA ASP A 99 15.19 -10.31 5.28
C ASP A 99 14.24 -9.53 4.37
N ARG A 100 14.65 -9.26 3.12
CA ARG A 100 13.80 -8.62 2.12
C ARG A 100 12.55 -9.46 1.83
N LEU A 101 12.67 -10.78 1.70
CA LEU A 101 11.52 -11.65 1.49
C LEU A 101 10.57 -11.64 2.70
N ILE A 102 11.11 -11.77 3.91
CA ILE A 102 10.31 -11.80 5.14
C ILE A 102 9.55 -10.49 5.33
N ASP A 103 10.22 -9.36 5.16
CA ASP A 103 9.62 -8.04 5.36
C ASP A 103 8.48 -7.79 4.35
N ASN A 104 8.67 -8.18 3.09
CA ASN A 104 7.63 -8.04 2.06
C ASN A 104 6.48 -9.02 2.24
N LEU A 105 6.75 -10.27 2.66
CA LEU A 105 5.71 -11.25 2.96
C LEU A 105 4.80 -10.76 4.11
N ILE A 106 5.40 -10.19 5.16
CA ILE A 106 4.63 -9.63 6.27
C ILE A 106 3.79 -8.46 5.78
N ASN A 107 4.39 -7.52 5.04
CA ASN A 107 3.67 -6.39 4.48
C ASN A 107 2.47 -6.84 3.64
N LEU A 108 2.63 -7.86 2.79
CA LEU A 108 1.53 -8.41 1.98
C LEU A 108 0.41 -9.00 2.83
N ILE A 109 0.77 -9.75 3.88
CA ILE A 109 -0.21 -10.39 4.78
C ILE A 109 -0.94 -9.34 5.63
N THR A 110 -0.26 -8.27 6.04
CA THR A 110 -0.84 -7.22 6.89
C THR A 110 -1.35 -6.01 6.11
N ASN A 111 -1.27 -5.99 4.77
CA ASN A 111 -1.66 -4.81 3.97
C ASN A 111 -3.15 -4.48 4.07
N ASN A 112 -3.97 -5.47 4.43
CA ASN A 112 -5.41 -5.29 4.66
C ASN A 112 -5.71 -4.57 5.98
N GLN A 113 -4.70 -4.31 6.82
CA GLN A 113 -4.84 -3.38 7.93
C GLN A 113 -5.07 -2.00 7.33
N ILE A 114 -6.34 -1.65 7.07
CA ILE A 114 -6.74 -0.28 6.83
C ILE A 114 -6.14 0.50 7.98
N PRO A 115 -5.21 1.45 7.72
CA PRO A 115 -4.74 2.29 8.81
C PRO A 115 -6.00 2.86 9.45
N LYS A 116 -6.10 2.78 10.77
CA LYS A 116 -6.93 3.69 11.56
C LYS A 116 -6.36 5.11 11.38
N THR A 117 -6.20 5.58 10.14
CA THR A 117 -6.39 6.96 9.80
C THR A 117 -7.82 7.20 10.24
N GLU A 118 -7.92 7.87 11.38
CA GLU A 118 -9.09 8.55 11.89
C GLU A 118 -10.24 8.46 10.89
N ILE A 119 -11.31 7.76 11.27
CA ILE A 119 -12.62 8.18 10.80
C ILE A 119 -12.76 9.60 11.37
N THR A 120 -12.08 10.58 10.78
CA THR A 120 -12.53 11.96 10.76
C THR A 120 -13.91 11.81 10.22
N ASP A 121 -14.86 11.85 11.15
CA ASP A 121 -16.29 11.77 10.93
C ASP A 121 -16.56 12.71 9.74
N GLN A 122 -16.60 12.18 8.51
CA GLN A 122 -16.73 12.98 7.29
C GLN A 122 -18.08 13.72 7.27
N TYR A 123 -18.93 13.40 8.25
CA TYR A 123 -20.22 13.98 8.56
C TYR A 123 -20.28 14.70 9.93
N SER A 124 -19.14 14.99 10.57
CA SER A 124 -19.12 15.83 11.79
C SER A 124 -19.63 17.25 11.53
N GLY A 125 -19.53 17.74 10.30
CA GLY A 125 -20.06 19.04 9.88
C GLY A 125 -21.59 19.15 9.92
N THR A 126 -22.34 18.05 9.99
CA THR A 126 -23.82 18.10 10.05
C THR A 126 -24.38 17.97 11.46
N LYS A 127 -23.58 17.52 12.43
CA LYS A 127 -24.01 17.35 13.84
C LYS A 127 -23.98 18.65 14.63
N GLN A 128 -23.14 19.61 14.25
CA GLN A 128 -23.13 20.95 14.81
C GLN A 128 -23.58 21.94 13.74
N LYS A 129 -24.84 22.38 13.81
CA LYS A 129 -25.27 23.53 13.00
C LYS A 129 -24.38 24.71 13.39
N THR A 130 -23.60 25.21 12.43
CA THR A 130 -22.86 26.46 12.61
C THR A 130 -23.84 27.57 13.03
N PRO A 131 -23.49 28.40 14.03
CA PRO A 131 -24.34 29.51 14.42
C PRO A 131 -24.65 30.37 13.19
N ARG A 132 -25.92 30.83 13.10
CA ARG A 132 -26.41 31.61 11.96
C ARG A 132 -25.43 32.76 11.69
N ARG A 133 -24.88 32.78 10.47
CA ARG A 133 -23.84 33.73 10.02
C ARG A 133 -24.18 35.15 10.44
N LYS A 134 -23.27 35.82 11.16
CA LYS A 134 -23.49 37.16 11.71
C LYS A 134 -23.79 38.14 10.56
N ARG A 135 -24.77 39.01 10.77
CA ARG A 135 -25.10 40.10 9.85
C ARG A 135 -24.52 41.40 10.39
N ASN A 136 -24.08 42.27 9.50
CA ASN A 136 -23.74 43.63 9.86
C ASN A 136 -25.02 44.46 10.12
N SER A 137 -24.84 45.69 10.61
CA SER A 137 -25.94 46.63 10.89
C SER A 137 -26.79 47.00 9.67
N SER A 138 -26.32 46.76 8.44
CA SER A 138 -27.08 46.93 7.20
C SER A 138 -27.78 45.65 6.72
N GLY A 139 -27.78 44.59 7.53
CA GLY A 139 -28.44 43.33 7.23
C GLY A 139 -27.70 42.44 6.23
N LYS A 140 -26.53 42.85 5.72
CA LYS A 140 -25.68 42.02 4.85
C LYS A 140 -24.88 41.01 5.69
N PHE A 141 -24.57 39.87 5.09
CA PHE A 141 -23.73 38.86 5.74
C PHE A 141 -22.33 39.41 5.99
N GLN A 142 -21.84 39.26 7.22
CA GLN A 142 -20.48 39.62 7.59
C GLN A 142 -19.57 38.40 7.37
N PRO A 143 -18.43 38.54 6.66
CA PRO A 143 -17.43 37.48 6.61
C PRO A 143 -16.84 37.27 8.00
N ASP A 144 -16.74 36.02 8.43
CA ASP A 144 -16.24 35.59 9.75
C ASP A 144 -14.80 35.07 9.71
N TYR A 145 -14.17 35.10 8.55
CA TYR A 145 -12.76 34.75 8.40
C TYR A 145 -11.91 35.87 9.02
N GLY A 146 -11.05 35.53 9.97
CA GLY A 146 -9.96 36.40 10.40
C GLY A 146 -8.99 36.70 9.25
N SER A 147 -7.89 37.40 9.54
CA SER A 147 -6.82 37.77 8.59
C SER A 147 -6.04 36.59 7.98
N GLU A 148 -6.55 35.37 8.07
CA GLU A 148 -5.92 34.17 7.52
C GLU A 148 -6.33 33.94 6.06
N PRO A 149 -5.37 33.62 5.17
CA PRO A 149 -5.65 33.37 3.77
C PRO A 149 -6.42 32.05 3.58
N LYS A 150 -7.46 32.11 2.74
CA LYS A 150 -8.36 31.00 2.44
C LYS A 150 -7.62 29.86 1.74
N GLN A 151 -7.50 28.70 2.37
CA GLN A 151 -6.94 27.50 1.72
C GLN A 151 -8.01 26.78 0.88
N LEU A 152 -7.80 26.74 -0.44
CA LEU A 152 -8.62 25.95 -1.37
C LEU A 152 -8.31 24.46 -1.18
N ARG A 153 -9.31 23.67 -0.76
CA ARG A 153 -9.15 22.22 -0.56
C ARG A 153 -9.58 21.38 -1.77
N SER A 154 -10.39 21.93 -2.67
CA SER A 154 -10.76 21.31 -3.94
C SER A 154 -11.13 22.38 -4.97
N ILE A 155 -10.80 22.12 -6.24
CA ILE A 155 -11.18 22.95 -7.38
C ILE A 155 -12.04 22.09 -8.29
N ARG A 156 -13.24 22.58 -8.61
CA ARG A 156 -14.01 22.10 -9.76
C ARG A 156 -13.74 23.06 -10.90
N LEU A 157 -13.24 22.55 -12.02
CA LEU A 157 -13.06 23.33 -13.23
C LEU A 157 -14.44 23.60 -13.84
N THR A 158 -14.67 24.82 -14.30
CA THR A 158 -15.85 25.16 -15.12
C THR A 158 -15.75 24.53 -16.49
N ASP A 159 -16.86 24.43 -17.21
CA ASP A 159 -16.88 23.87 -18.58
C ASP A 159 -15.95 24.66 -19.52
N THR A 160 -15.92 25.99 -19.38
CA THR A 160 -14.96 26.87 -20.09
C THR A 160 -13.50 26.59 -19.74
N ALA A 161 -13.21 26.22 -18.48
CA ALA A 161 -11.87 25.87 -18.07
C ALA A 161 -11.42 24.53 -18.67
N TRP A 162 -12.34 23.58 -18.82
CA TRP A 162 -12.08 22.31 -19.50
C TRP A 162 -11.81 22.49 -21.00
N GLU A 163 -12.51 23.39 -21.68
CA GLU A 163 -12.27 23.70 -23.09
C GLU A 163 -10.92 24.37 -23.31
N ASN A 164 -10.55 25.33 -22.46
CA ASN A 164 -9.24 25.97 -22.54
C ASN A 164 -8.11 24.95 -22.32
N LEU A 165 -8.28 24.05 -21.36
CA LEU A 165 -7.32 22.97 -21.11
C LEU A 165 -7.22 22.00 -22.29
N ALA A 166 -8.33 21.74 -22.98
CA ALA A 166 -8.34 20.94 -24.20
C ALA A 166 -7.53 21.57 -25.33
N GLN A 167 -7.69 22.87 -25.56
CA GLN A 167 -6.98 23.59 -26.62
C GLN A 167 -5.48 23.64 -26.34
N LEU A 168 -5.12 23.86 -25.07
CA LEU A 168 -3.73 23.88 -24.64
C LEU A 168 -3.08 22.50 -24.79
N ALA A 169 -3.79 21.44 -24.44
CA ALA A 169 -3.31 20.06 -24.62
C ALA A 169 -3.07 19.75 -26.11
N ALA A 170 -4.01 20.12 -26.98
CA ALA A 170 -3.88 19.95 -28.41
C ALA A 170 -2.69 20.72 -29.00
N LYS A 171 -2.45 21.96 -28.56
CA LYS A 171 -1.30 22.78 -29.02
C LYS A 171 0.05 22.13 -28.73
N HIS A 172 0.13 21.37 -27.64
CA HIS A 172 1.35 20.70 -27.21
C HIS A 172 1.39 19.21 -27.58
N ASN A 173 0.44 18.71 -28.39
CA ASN A 173 0.29 17.28 -28.72
C ASN A 173 0.22 16.37 -27.49
N LEU A 174 -0.44 16.84 -26.44
CA LEU A 174 -0.63 16.11 -25.18
C LEU A 174 -2.10 15.80 -24.96
N THR A 175 -2.37 14.81 -24.12
CA THR A 175 -3.71 14.61 -23.58
C THR A 175 -4.00 15.62 -22.46
N ARG A 176 -5.29 15.86 -22.21
CA ARG A 176 -5.75 16.73 -21.12
C ARG A 176 -5.20 16.27 -19.76
N SER A 177 -5.16 14.95 -19.53
CA SER A 177 -4.67 14.37 -18.28
C SER A 177 -3.16 14.56 -18.11
N GLU A 178 -2.36 14.35 -19.16
CA GLU A 178 -0.92 14.60 -19.12
C GLU A 178 -0.62 16.08 -18.88
N MET A 179 -1.40 16.96 -19.51
CA MET A 179 -1.28 18.41 -19.29
C MET A 179 -1.62 18.80 -17.85
N ILE A 180 -2.64 18.19 -17.25
CA ILE A 180 -2.95 18.37 -15.83
C ILE A 180 -1.77 17.89 -14.99
N GLU A 181 -1.23 16.69 -15.22
CA GLU A 181 -0.09 16.19 -14.44
C GLU A 181 1.12 17.12 -14.53
N ILE A 182 1.43 17.65 -15.71
CA ILE A 182 2.53 18.60 -15.90
C ILE A 182 2.29 19.88 -15.09
N ILE A 183 1.09 20.46 -15.19
CA ILE A 183 0.72 21.67 -14.42
C ILE A 183 0.79 21.42 -12.91
N THR A 184 0.32 20.24 -12.47
CA THR A 184 0.26 19.91 -11.03
C THR A 184 1.65 19.63 -10.45
N ARG A 185 2.57 19.06 -11.26
CA ARG A 185 3.94 18.74 -10.82
C ARG A 185 4.91 19.93 -10.92
N GLN A 186 4.75 20.79 -11.93
CA GLN A 186 5.70 21.88 -12.19
C GLN A 186 5.23 23.25 -11.68
N GLY A 187 3.97 23.39 -11.24
CA GLY A 187 3.46 24.63 -10.63
C GLY A 187 3.25 25.81 -11.58
N SER A 188 3.84 25.79 -12.78
CA SER A 188 3.56 26.66 -13.92
C SER A 188 4.37 26.16 -15.12
N LEU A 189 3.82 26.20 -16.33
CA LEU A 189 4.63 26.08 -17.54
C LEU A 189 5.17 27.49 -17.85
N GLU A 190 6.46 27.70 -17.60
CA GLU A 190 7.17 28.85 -18.14
C GLU A 190 7.18 28.73 -19.67
N ALA A 191 6.25 29.41 -20.33
CA ALA A 191 6.34 29.66 -21.75
C ALA A 191 7.43 30.72 -21.97
N GLU A 192 8.51 30.32 -22.63
CA GLU A 192 9.54 31.22 -23.13
C GLU A 192 8.92 32.38 -23.92
N GLY A 193 9.25 33.60 -23.52
CA GLY A 193 9.13 34.78 -24.39
C GLY A 193 7.99 35.77 -24.15
N ARG A 194 7.60 36.06 -22.90
CA ARG A 194 7.35 37.44 -22.41
C ARG A 194 6.92 37.44 -20.95
N ARG A 195 7.55 38.31 -20.17
CA ARG A 195 7.45 38.44 -18.71
C ARG A 195 6.00 38.70 -18.24
N GLN A 196 5.69 38.06 -17.10
CA GLN A 196 4.78 38.49 -16.02
C GLN A 196 3.29 38.07 -16.01
N GLU A 197 2.92 36.80 -16.18
CA GLU A 197 1.54 36.33 -15.84
C GLU A 197 1.44 34.94 -15.15
N GLY A 198 2.50 34.48 -14.47
CA GLY A 198 2.60 33.09 -13.96
C GLY A 198 1.74 32.71 -12.76
N ILE A 199 1.15 33.66 -12.02
CA ILE A 199 0.24 33.37 -10.88
C ILE A 199 -1.22 33.49 -11.31
N ASN A 200 -1.49 34.02 -12.51
CA ASN A 200 -2.83 34.45 -12.87
C ASN A 200 -3.68 33.40 -13.58
N PHE A 201 -3.17 32.23 -13.98
CA PHE A 201 -3.97 31.33 -14.83
C PHE A 201 -5.08 30.57 -14.07
N CYS A 202 -4.81 30.10 -12.84
CA CYS A 202 -5.85 29.48 -12.00
C CYS A 202 -6.84 30.52 -11.41
N ILE A 203 -6.43 31.79 -11.30
CA ILE A 203 -7.29 32.88 -10.80
C ILE A 203 -8.12 33.51 -11.94
N TYR A 204 -7.57 33.63 -13.15
CA TYR A 204 -8.29 34.20 -14.32
C TYR A 204 -9.46 33.34 -14.78
N MET A 205 -9.39 32.01 -14.65
CA MET A 205 -10.50 31.14 -15.05
C MET A 205 -11.71 31.20 -14.10
N VAL A 206 -11.56 31.77 -12.90
CA VAL A 206 -12.67 31.91 -11.92
C VAL A 206 -13.22 33.35 -11.86
N SER A 207 -12.51 34.35 -12.40
CA SER A 207 -12.88 35.78 -12.26
C SER A 207 -13.45 36.47 -13.50
N ARG A 208 -13.89 35.74 -14.54
CA ARG A 208 -14.76 36.32 -15.59
C ARG A 208 -16.13 35.67 -15.58
N ASN A 209 -16.95 36.14 -14.63
CA ASN A 209 -18.34 36.50 -14.87
C ASN A 209 -18.50 37.96 -14.45
#